data_AF-A0A510E1A1-F1
#
_entry.id   AF-A0A510E1A1-F1
#
_cell.length_a   1.000
_cell.length_b   1.000
_cell.length_c   1.000
_cell.angle_alpha   90.00
_cell.angle_beta   90.00
_cell.angle_gamma   90.00
#
_symmetry.space_group_name_H-M   'P 1'
#
loop_
_entity.id
_entity.type
_entity.pdbx_description
1 polymer ?
#
loop_
_entity_poly.entity_id
_entity_poly.type
_entity_poly.pdbx_seq_one_letter_code
_entity_poly.pdbx_strand_id
1 'polypeptide(L)'
;MKSLLLLSGGMDSSSAAFMLRKRNEVDAMFFNYGQKSFRQQRKAVRKVTETLGMNMIEVDVSGLGDVFSRGEWMKPHEPIKHRNVILLSTAITYASEKGYDEVVLATVNEDCEYEPNKPYILREFRSLGEVMKVNVSTPFVKLSKSMVLRIGVNNGMDPSITYSCMLGHEKHCGKCSQCEHRRLAFIGAGIKDPTQYMSM
;
A
#
# COMPACT_ATOMS: atom_id res chain seq x y z
N MET A 1 -7.39 -19.17 -6.95
CA MET A 1 -6.89 -17.91 -7.53
C MET A 1 -5.67 -17.50 -6.74
N LYS A 2 -4.57 -17.21 -7.44
CA LYS A 2 -3.30 -16.75 -6.88
C LYS A 2 -3.16 -15.25 -7.11
N SER A 3 -3.18 -14.47 -6.03
CA SER A 3 -3.14 -13.00 -6.08
C SER A 3 -1.79 -12.46 -5.62
N LEU A 4 -1.27 -11.47 -6.33
CA LEU A 4 -0.10 -10.69 -5.96
C LEU A 4 -0.56 -9.34 -5.39
N LEU A 5 -0.46 -9.17 -4.07
CA LEU A 5 -0.85 -7.95 -3.39
C LEU A 5 0.32 -6.96 -3.32
N LEU A 6 0.12 -5.74 -3.80
CA LEU A 6 1.02 -4.63 -3.53
C LEU A 6 0.89 -4.21 -2.05
N LEU A 7 1.79 -4.71 -1.21
CA LEU A 7 1.73 -4.56 0.25
C LEU A 7 2.78 -3.55 0.72
N SER A 8 2.34 -2.40 1.25
CA SER A 8 3.22 -1.35 1.78
C SER A 8 3.40 -1.41 3.30
N GLY A 9 2.63 -2.25 3.99
CA GLY A 9 2.58 -2.31 5.46
C GLY A 9 1.74 -1.19 6.08
N GLY A 10 1.15 -0.31 5.25
CA GLY A 10 0.17 0.66 5.65
C GLY A 10 -1.22 0.04 5.83
N MET A 11 -2.06 0.73 6.59
CA MET A 11 -3.41 0.30 7.00
C MET A 11 -4.26 -0.24 5.86
N ASP A 12 -4.27 0.41 4.70
CA ASP A 12 -5.14 0.02 3.58
C ASP A 12 -4.68 -1.28 2.93
N SER A 13 -3.38 -1.38 2.63
CA SER A 13 -2.77 -2.59 2.06
C SER A 13 -2.82 -3.78 3.02
N SER A 14 -2.65 -3.54 4.32
CA SER A 14 -2.84 -4.58 5.35
C SER A 14 -4.30 -5.01 5.44
N SER A 15 -5.26 -4.08 5.37
CA SER A 15 -6.69 -4.42 5.36
C SER A 15 -7.04 -5.30 4.16
N ALA A 16 -6.45 -5.03 2.99
CA ALA A 16 -6.59 -5.87 1.81
C ALA A 16 -6.00 -7.28 2.04
N ALA A 17 -4.81 -7.38 2.65
CA ALA A 17 -4.18 -8.66 2.95
C ALA A 17 -5.09 -9.56 3.82
N PHE A 18 -5.62 -9.02 4.93
CA PHE A 18 -6.52 -9.75 5.83
C PHE A 18 -7.86 -10.11 5.17
N MET A 19 -8.39 -9.24 4.30
CA MET A 19 -9.61 -9.54 3.54
C MET A 19 -9.39 -10.66 2.51
N LEU A 20 -8.29 -10.61 1.74
CA LEU A 20 -8.03 -11.54 0.63
C LEU A 20 -7.60 -12.93 1.10
N ARG A 21 -6.89 -13.04 2.23
CA ARG A 21 -6.35 -14.32 2.72
C ARG A 21 -7.43 -15.39 2.94
N LYS A 22 -8.68 -15.00 3.17
CA LYS A 22 -9.82 -15.91 3.32
C LYS A 22 -10.28 -16.57 2.02
N ARG A 23 -9.88 -16.05 0.86
CA ARG A 23 -10.41 -16.43 -0.45
C ARG A 23 -9.33 -16.88 -1.43
N ASN A 24 -8.11 -16.36 -1.28
CA ASN A 24 -7.05 -16.52 -2.27
C ASN A 24 -5.76 -17.03 -1.62
N GLU A 25 -4.91 -17.65 -2.43
CA GLU A 25 -3.47 -17.74 -2.14
C GLU A 25 -2.87 -16.37 -2.45
N VAL A 26 -2.23 -15.72 -1.48
CA VAL A 26 -1.79 -14.33 -1.61
C VAL A 26 -0.32 -14.20 -1.25
N ASP A 27 0.46 -13.67 -2.18
CA ASP A 27 1.82 -13.22 -1.92
C ASP A 27 1.87 -11.69 -1.86
N ALA A 28 2.79 -11.17 -1.07
CA ALA A 28 3.02 -9.75 -0.92
C ALA A 28 4.19 -9.29 -1.77
N MET A 29 3.97 -8.34 -2.66
CA MET A 29 5.05 -7.60 -3.32
C MET A 29 5.24 -6.25 -2.64
N PHE A 30 6.43 -6.03 -2.09
CA PHE A 30 6.83 -4.81 -1.40
C PHE A 30 7.95 -4.11 -2.16
N PHE A 31 7.82 -2.80 -2.33
CA PHE A 31 8.76 -2.00 -3.12
C PHE A 31 9.60 -1.06 -2.27
N ASN A 32 10.91 -1.08 -2.51
CA ASN A 32 11.81 0.03 -2.20
C ASN A 32 11.90 0.93 -3.43
N TYR A 33 11.32 2.12 -3.40
CA TYR A 33 11.51 3.14 -4.45
C TYR A 33 12.26 4.37 -3.90
N GLY A 34 13.00 4.18 -2.79
CA GLY A 34 13.76 5.24 -2.14
C GLY A 34 12.95 6.09 -1.16
N GLN A 35 11.75 5.63 -0.76
CA GLN A 35 10.92 6.33 0.21
C GLN A 35 11.57 6.40 1.59
N LYS A 36 11.44 7.55 2.24
CA LYS A 36 12.01 7.80 3.57
C LYS A 36 11.49 6.82 4.64
N SER A 37 10.25 6.38 4.49
CA SER A 37 9.58 5.44 5.38
C SER A 37 9.95 3.96 5.16
N PHE A 38 10.82 3.64 4.18
CA PHE A 38 11.09 2.26 3.74
C PHE A 38 11.39 1.31 4.89
N ARG A 39 12.31 1.66 5.80
CA ARG A 39 12.71 0.79 6.91
C ARG A 39 11.55 0.41 7.82
N GLN A 40 10.65 1.35 8.11
CA GLN A 40 9.51 1.11 8.99
C GLN A 40 8.37 0.39 8.27
N GLN A 41 8.12 0.73 7.00
CA GLN A 41 7.20 0.00 6.14
C GLN A 41 7.62 -1.47 6.01
N ARG A 42 8.90 -1.74 5.76
CA ARG A 42 9.44 -3.11 5.68
C ARG A 42 9.17 -3.91 6.95
N LYS A 43 9.34 -3.31 8.13
CA LYS A 43 9.00 -3.97 9.41
C LYS A 43 7.51 -4.29 9.51
N ALA A 44 6.65 -3.36 9.11
CA ALA A 44 5.20 -3.58 9.13
C ALA A 44 4.75 -4.65 8.12
N VAL A 45 5.31 -4.64 6.90
CA VAL A 45 5.09 -5.67 5.89
C VAL A 45 5.45 -7.04 6.45
N ARG A 46 6.66 -7.19 7.02
CA ARG A 46 7.10 -8.45 7.63
C ARG A 46 6.14 -8.96 8.69
N LYS A 47 5.68 -8.10 9.60
CA LYS A 47 4.68 -8.48 10.62
C LYS A 47 3.39 -8.99 9.99
N VAL A 48 2.88 -8.30 8.97
CA VAL A 48 1.65 -8.70 8.26
C VAL A 48 1.84 -10.03 7.55
N THR A 49 2.94 -10.21 6.82
CA THR A 49 3.21 -11.44 6.08
C THR A 49 3.47 -12.63 7.00
N GLU A 50 4.20 -12.43 8.11
CA GLU A 50 4.44 -13.45 9.13
C GLU A 50 3.13 -13.87 9.81
N THR A 51 2.26 -12.91 10.13
CA THR A 51 0.94 -13.17 10.76
C THR A 51 0.02 -13.96 9.83
N LEU A 52 0.06 -13.69 8.53
CA LEU A 52 -0.84 -14.31 7.54
C LEU A 52 -0.22 -15.52 6.82
N GLY A 53 1.05 -15.84 7.09
CA GLY A 53 1.81 -16.88 6.40
C GLY A 53 1.95 -16.61 4.89
N MET A 54 2.18 -15.35 4.50
CA MET A 54 2.34 -14.93 3.10
C MET A 54 3.82 -14.92 2.71
N ASN A 55 4.13 -15.25 1.45
CA ASN A 55 5.47 -14.99 0.92
C ASN A 55 5.66 -13.48 0.68
N MET A 56 6.86 -12.97 0.98
CA MET A 56 7.24 -11.58 0.76
C MET A 56 8.26 -11.49 -0.38
N ILE A 57 7.86 -10.83 -1.47
CA ILE A 57 8.69 -10.51 -2.62
C ILE A 57 9.10 -9.05 -2.49
N GLU A 58 10.38 -8.80 -2.20
CA GLU A 58 10.92 -7.46 -2.08
C GLU A 58 11.58 -7.03 -3.40
N VAL A 59 11.15 -5.89 -3.94
CA VAL A 59 11.64 -5.33 -5.20
C VAL A 59 12.32 -4.00 -4.93
N ASP A 60 13.59 -3.88 -5.31
CA ASP A 60 14.36 -2.64 -5.15
C ASP A 60 14.46 -1.87 -6.48
N VAL A 61 13.80 -0.72 -6.51
CA VAL A 61 13.84 0.30 -7.56
C VAL A 61 14.28 1.66 -7.00
N SER A 62 15.01 1.68 -5.87
CA SER A 62 15.45 2.91 -5.20
C SER A 62 16.31 3.82 -6.08
N GLY A 63 17.06 3.24 -7.03
CA GLY A 63 17.78 4.00 -8.05
C GLY A 63 16.88 4.91 -8.90
N LEU A 64 15.61 4.53 -9.14
CA LEU A 64 14.65 5.43 -9.79
C LEU A 64 14.32 6.60 -8.87
N GLY A 65 14.10 6.37 -7.58
CA GLY A 65 13.86 7.45 -6.62
C GLY A 65 15.00 8.48 -6.60
N ASP A 66 16.24 8.03 -6.74
CA ASP A 66 17.41 8.92 -6.83
C ASP A 66 17.45 9.71 -8.14
N VAL A 67 17.01 9.12 -9.25
CA VAL A 67 16.89 9.83 -10.54
C VAL A 67 15.79 10.90 -10.47
N PHE A 68 14.62 10.57 -9.92
CA PHE A 68 13.48 11.49 -9.86
C PHE A 68 13.71 12.66 -8.90
N SER A 69 14.45 12.45 -7.81
CA SER A 69 14.77 13.50 -6.83
C SER A 69 16.05 14.29 -7.16
N ARG A 70 16.70 14.01 -8.30
CA ARG A 70 17.95 14.67 -8.70
C ARG A 70 17.70 16.15 -8.96
N GLY A 71 18.52 17.01 -8.34
CA GLY A 71 18.43 18.45 -8.49
C GLY A 71 17.40 19.13 -7.58
N GLU A 72 16.69 18.36 -6.75
CA GLU A 72 15.85 18.92 -5.70
C GLU A 72 16.69 19.43 -4.52
N TRP A 73 16.29 20.56 -3.95
CA TRP A 73 16.94 21.17 -2.78
C TRP A 73 16.88 20.26 -1.53
N MET A 74 15.81 19.48 -1.40
CA MET A 74 15.62 18.49 -0.34
C MET A 74 14.97 17.25 -0.93
N LYS A 75 15.51 16.06 -0.60
CA LYS A 75 14.92 14.80 -1.06
C LYS A 75 13.49 14.64 -0.49
N PRO A 76 12.45 14.47 -1.34
CA PRO A 76 11.10 14.24 -0.88
C PRO A 76 11.00 12.98 -0.03
N HIS A 77 10.02 12.96 0.89
CA HIS A 77 9.73 11.74 1.66
C HIS A 77 9.23 10.60 0.76
N GLU A 78 8.58 10.98 -0.35
CA GLU A 78 8.10 10.11 -1.41
C GLU A 78 8.68 10.61 -2.73
N PRO A 79 9.79 10.02 -3.23
CA PRO A 79 10.59 10.59 -4.32
C PRO A 79 9.94 10.46 -5.70
N ILE A 80 8.84 9.72 -5.84
CA ILE A 80 8.15 9.50 -7.11
C ILE A 80 6.64 9.72 -6.90
N LYS A 81 6.13 10.86 -7.39
CA LYS A 81 4.73 11.26 -7.25
C LYS A 81 3.75 10.20 -7.76
N HIS A 82 3.94 9.72 -8.99
CA HIS A 82 3.08 8.71 -9.63
C HIS A 82 3.70 7.30 -9.59
N ARG A 83 4.36 6.94 -8.49
CA ARG A 83 5.02 5.64 -8.32
C ARG A 83 4.15 4.44 -8.68
N ASN A 84 2.83 4.50 -8.42
CA ASN A 84 1.91 3.39 -8.68
C ASN A 84 1.89 2.97 -10.16
N VAL A 85 2.25 3.85 -11.10
CA VAL A 85 2.45 3.49 -12.50
C VAL A 85 3.58 2.48 -12.64
N ILE A 86 4.73 2.75 -12.01
CA ILE A 86 5.91 1.88 -12.00
C ILE A 86 5.62 0.59 -11.22
N LEU A 87 4.95 0.70 -10.07
CA LEU A 87 4.62 -0.45 -9.23
C LEU A 87 3.68 -1.43 -9.95
N LEU A 88 2.61 -0.91 -10.56
CA LEU A 88 1.64 -1.73 -11.29
C LEU A 88 2.25 -2.34 -12.54
N SER A 89 3.02 -1.59 -13.34
CA SER A 89 3.67 -2.14 -14.54
C SER A 89 4.62 -3.29 -14.18
N THR A 90 5.37 -3.13 -13.10
CA THR A 90 6.29 -4.17 -12.60
C THR A 90 5.52 -5.40 -12.10
N ALA A 91 4.48 -5.18 -11.28
CA ALA A 91 3.69 -6.25 -10.70
C ALA A 91 2.89 -7.04 -11.73
N ILE A 92 2.29 -6.39 -12.73
CA ILE A 92 1.55 -7.06 -13.81
C ILE A 92 2.49 -7.94 -14.64
N THR A 93 3.66 -7.40 -15.00
CA THR A 93 4.67 -8.17 -15.76
C THR A 93 5.13 -9.38 -14.96
N TYR A 94 5.51 -9.19 -13.69
CA TYR A 94 5.91 -10.28 -12.81
C TYR A 94 4.79 -11.31 -12.61
N ALA A 95 3.55 -10.85 -12.41
CA ALA A 95 2.40 -11.71 -12.24
C ALA A 95 2.18 -12.62 -13.47
N SER A 96 2.25 -12.04 -14.67
CA SER A 96 2.08 -12.76 -15.93
C SER A 96 3.16 -13.82 -16.13
N GLU A 97 4.43 -13.50 -15.83
CA GLU A 97 5.55 -14.44 -15.95
C GLU A 97 5.56 -15.56 -14.90
N LYS A 98 5.03 -15.29 -13.70
CA LYS A 98 5.04 -16.23 -12.56
C LYS A 98 3.71 -16.94 -12.33
N GLY A 99 2.74 -16.75 -13.21
CA GLY A 99 1.44 -17.43 -13.16
C GLY A 99 0.56 -16.98 -12.00
N TYR A 100 0.54 -15.68 -11.69
CA TYR A 100 -0.48 -15.08 -10.83
C TYR A 100 -1.70 -14.69 -11.67
N ASP A 101 -2.89 -14.91 -11.12
CA ASP A 101 -4.15 -14.58 -11.79
C ASP A 101 -4.50 -13.09 -11.62
N GLU A 102 -4.02 -12.45 -10.55
CA GLU A 102 -4.45 -11.12 -10.14
C GLU A 102 -3.31 -10.31 -9.52
N VAL A 103 -3.28 -9.00 -9.81
CA VAL A 103 -2.53 -7.98 -9.07
C VAL A 103 -3.51 -7.09 -8.32
N VAL A 104 -3.29 -6.91 -7.02
CA VAL A 104 -4.17 -6.09 -6.17
C VAL A 104 -3.45 -4.83 -5.69
N LEU A 105 -4.07 -3.68 -5.90
CA LEU A 105 -3.67 -2.39 -5.32
C LEU A 105 -4.76 -1.86 -4.38
N ALA A 106 -4.40 -1.68 -3.11
CA ALA A 106 -5.32 -1.24 -2.05
C ALA A 106 -5.49 0.29 -1.96
N THR A 107 -5.67 0.96 -3.08
CA THR A 107 -5.93 2.41 -3.12
C THR A 107 -7.37 2.73 -2.72
N VAL A 108 -7.57 3.86 -2.03
CA VAL A 108 -8.87 4.28 -1.45
C VAL A 108 -9.49 5.46 -2.20
N ASN A 109 -10.71 5.88 -1.85
CA ASN A 109 -11.37 7.01 -2.50
C ASN A 109 -10.60 8.33 -2.29
N GLU A 110 -10.12 8.58 -1.08
CA GLU A 110 -9.38 9.79 -0.72
C GLU A 110 -8.11 9.93 -1.59
N ASP A 111 -7.44 8.82 -1.93
CA ASP A 111 -6.28 8.83 -2.82
C ASP A 111 -6.61 9.33 -4.25
N CYS A 112 -7.87 9.20 -4.69
CA CYS A 112 -8.35 9.67 -5.98
C CYS A 112 -8.74 11.15 -5.96
N GLU A 113 -9.11 11.69 -4.78
CA GLU A 113 -9.34 13.12 -4.60
C GLU A 113 -8.04 13.92 -4.73
N TYR A 114 -6.93 13.40 -4.19
CA TYR A 114 -5.60 14.00 -4.33
C TYR A 114 -4.95 13.78 -5.71
N GLU A 115 -5.33 12.71 -6.41
CA GLU A 115 -4.87 12.39 -7.76
C GLU A 115 -6.06 12.15 -8.71
N PRO A 116 -6.69 13.23 -9.24
CA PRO A 116 -7.92 13.11 -10.06
C PRO A 116 -7.77 12.24 -11.32
N ASN A 117 -6.54 12.08 -11.82
CA ASN A 117 -6.24 11.23 -12.98
C ASN A 117 -6.15 9.74 -12.64
N LYS A 118 -6.08 9.37 -11.36
CA LYS A 118 -5.88 7.99 -10.90
C LYS A 118 -6.94 7.01 -11.39
N PRO A 119 -8.27 7.32 -11.38
CA PRO A 119 -9.27 6.41 -11.93
C PRO A 119 -9.05 6.07 -13.42
N TYR A 120 -8.61 7.04 -14.23
CA TYR A 120 -8.28 6.82 -15.63
C TYR A 120 -7.04 5.93 -15.78
N ILE A 121 -5.97 6.23 -15.03
CA ILE A 121 -4.75 5.41 -15.02
C ILE A 121 -5.07 3.96 -14.63
N LEU A 122 -5.88 3.75 -13.59
CA LEU A 122 -6.29 2.41 -13.16
C LEU A 122 -7.11 1.67 -14.21
N ARG A 123 -7.93 2.38 -14.99
CA ARG A 123 -8.66 1.77 -16.11
C ARG A 123 -7.70 1.27 -17.18
N GLU A 124 -6.72 2.08 -17.58
CA GLU A 124 -5.72 1.65 -18.57
C GLU A 124 -4.89 0.46 -18.05
N PHE A 125 -4.55 0.42 -16.76
CA PHE A 125 -3.89 -0.74 -16.16
C PHE A 125 -4.74 -2.00 -16.13
N ARG A 126 -6.08 -1.90 -15.99
CA ARG A 126 -6.97 -3.06 -16.12
C ARG A 126 -6.93 -3.62 -17.53
N SER A 127 -7.03 -2.76 -18.55
CA SER A 127 -6.93 -3.18 -19.95
C SER A 127 -5.56 -3.79 -20.26
N LEU A 128 -4.48 -3.22 -19.74
CA LEU A 128 -3.13 -3.79 -19.87
C LEU A 128 -3.04 -5.16 -19.20
N GLY A 129 -3.61 -5.30 -18.00
CA GLY A 129 -3.70 -6.57 -17.28
C GLY A 129 -4.42 -7.64 -18.09
N GLU A 130 -5.58 -7.31 -18.67
CA GLU A 130 -6.35 -8.23 -19.52
C GLU A 130 -5.53 -8.74 -20.72
N VAL A 131 -4.79 -7.86 -21.40
CA VAL A 131 -3.87 -8.25 -22.49
C VAL A 131 -2.79 -9.21 -22.00
N MET A 132 -2.27 -8.98 -20.79
CA MET A 132 -1.25 -9.81 -20.15
C MET A 132 -1.82 -11.04 -19.42
N LYS A 133 -3.14 -11.26 -19.49
CA LYS A 133 -3.89 -12.31 -18.79
C LYS A 133 -3.74 -12.27 -17.26
N VAL A 134 -3.69 -11.07 -16.69
CA VAL A 134 -3.62 -10.80 -15.25
C VAL A 134 -4.72 -9.80 -14.86
N ASN A 135 -5.62 -10.17 -13.96
CA ASN A 135 -6.64 -9.24 -13.47
C ASN A 135 -6.01 -8.14 -12.61
N VAL A 136 -6.37 -6.86 -12.82
CA VAL A 136 -5.92 -5.76 -11.95
C VAL A 136 -7.07 -5.27 -11.09
N SER A 137 -6.95 -5.49 -9.78
CA SER A 137 -8.01 -5.26 -8.81
C SER A 137 -7.69 -4.12 -7.86
N THR A 138 -8.69 -3.27 -7.62
CA THR A 138 -8.61 -2.14 -6.68
C THR A 138 -9.85 -2.12 -5.80
N PRO A 139 -9.98 -3.07 -4.84
CA PRO A 139 -11.22 -3.35 -4.14
C PRO A 139 -11.73 -2.16 -3.30
N PHE A 140 -10.83 -1.22 -2.96
CA PHE A 140 -11.13 -0.12 -2.05
C PHE A 140 -11.25 1.25 -2.73
N VAL A 141 -11.13 1.35 -4.05
CA VAL A 141 -11.04 2.63 -4.77
C VAL A 141 -12.27 3.54 -4.59
N LYS A 142 -13.42 2.98 -4.19
CA LYS A 142 -14.67 3.73 -3.90
C LYS A 142 -15.01 3.78 -2.41
N LEU A 143 -14.13 3.29 -1.54
CA LEU A 143 -14.36 3.21 -0.10
C LEU A 143 -13.53 4.27 0.62
N SER A 144 -14.07 4.80 1.71
CA SER A 144 -13.30 5.66 2.62
C SER A 144 -12.31 4.84 3.43
N LYS A 145 -11.23 5.49 3.86
CA LYS A 145 -10.20 4.89 4.71
C LYS A 145 -10.76 4.31 6.01
N SER A 146 -11.78 4.95 6.59
CA SER A 146 -12.52 4.47 7.77
C SER A 146 -13.23 3.14 7.49
N MET A 147 -13.88 3.00 6.33
CA MET A 147 -14.53 1.74 5.93
C MET A 147 -13.48 0.64 5.69
N VAL A 148 -12.37 0.98 5.04
CA VAL A 148 -11.26 0.06 4.80
C VAL A 148 -10.67 -0.45 6.10
N LEU A 149 -10.43 0.43 7.08
CA LEU A 149 -10.00 0.05 8.42
C LEU A 149 -10.99 -0.93 9.08
N ARG A 150 -12.30 -0.65 9.02
CA ARG A 150 -13.33 -1.58 9.54
C ARG A 150 -13.27 -2.94 8.85
N ILE A 151 -13.09 -2.97 7.52
CA ILE A 151 -12.92 -4.22 6.77
C ILE A 151 -11.71 -5.00 7.28
N GLY A 152 -10.56 -4.34 7.46
CA GLY A 152 -9.36 -4.98 7.99
C GLY A 152 -9.61 -5.58 9.38
N VAL A 153 -10.11 -4.79 10.32
CA VAL A 153 -10.35 -5.20 11.71
C VAL A 153 -11.39 -6.33 11.79
N ASN A 154 -12.48 -6.24 11.02
CA ASN A 154 -13.50 -7.30 10.96
C ASN A 154 -12.96 -8.61 10.35
N ASN A 155 -11.84 -8.56 9.63
CA ASN A 155 -11.14 -9.73 9.13
C ASN A 155 -9.95 -10.16 10.01
N GLY A 156 -9.82 -9.59 11.22
CA GLY A 156 -8.82 -9.99 12.21
C GLY A 156 -7.51 -9.20 12.15
N MET A 157 -7.44 -8.11 11.38
CA MET A 157 -6.27 -7.24 11.38
C MET A 157 -6.14 -6.52 12.72
N ASP A 158 -5.01 -6.70 13.41
CA ASP A 158 -4.59 -5.79 14.48
C ASP A 158 -4.00 -4.51 13.86
N PRO A 159 -4.63 -3.34 14.00
CA PRO A 159 -4.11 -2.10 13.40
C PRO A 159 -2.77 -1.64 14.00
N SER A 160 -2.34 -2.18 15.16
CA SER A 160 -1.08 -1.84 15.82
C SER A 160 0.16 -2.29 15.04
N ILE A 161 0.02 -3.29 14.16
CA ILE A 161 1.15 -3.82 13.37
C ILE A 161 1.43 -3.00 12.11
N THR A 162 0.56 -2.03 11.79
CA THR A 162 0.60 -1.25 10.54
C THR A 162 1.36 0.07 10.69
N TYR A 163 1.95 0.57 9.61
CA TYR A 163 2.74 1.80 9.61
C TYR A 163 2.36 2.73 8.45
N SER A 164 1.97 3.98 8.78
CA SER A 164 1.48 4.97 7.81
C SER A 164 2.35 6.21 7.69
N CYS A 165 3.25 6.49 8.65
CA CYS A 165 3.99 7.74 8.68
C CYS A 165 4.96 7.86 7.48
N MET A 166 4.92 8.96 6.74
CA MET A 166 5.80 9.17 5.59
C MET A 166 7.23 9.53 5.99
N LEU A 167 7.43 10.05 7.21
CA LEU A 167 8.73 10.57 7.64
C LEU A 167 9.70 9.47 8.11
N GLY A 168 9.24 8.24 8.31
CA GLY A 168 10.10 7.09 8.63
C GLY A 168 10.64 7.03 10.06
N HIS A 169 10.15 7.88 10.98
CA HIS A 169 10.48 7.80 12.40
C HIS A 169 10.01 6.48 13.04
N GLU A 170 10.57 6.09 14.18
CA GLU A 170 10.15 4.88 14.90
C GLU A 170 8.69 4.95 15.37
N LYS A 171 8.26 6.12 15.84
CA LYS A 171 6.86 6.43 16.17
C LYS A 171 6.23 7.28 15.06
N HIS A 172 4.92 7.21 14.91
CA HIS A 172 4.21 8.07 13.94
C HIS A 172 4.38 9.54 14.35
N CYS A 173 4.77 10.41 13.41
CA CYS A 173 5.03 11.81 13.75
C CYS A 173 3.77 12.58 14.18
N GLY A 174 2.58 12.11 13.80
CA GLY A 174 1.31 12.75 14.14
C GLY A 174 1.01 14.05 13.40
N LYS A 175 1.88 14.48 12.46
CA LYS A 175 1.75 15.76 11.73
C LYS A 175 1.77 15.62 10.20
N CYS A 176 2.32 14.54 9.64
CA CYS A 176 2.27 14.32 8.19
C CYS A 176 0.85 13.89 7.74
N SER A 177 0.50 14.15 6.47
CA SER A 177 -0.84 13.86 5.93
C SER A 177 -1.30 12.43 6.18
N GLN A 178 -0.43 11.43 6.00
CA GLN A 178 -0.79 10.03 6.26
C GLN A 178 -1.01 9.70 7.75
N CYS A 179 -0.40 10.44 8.68
CA CYS A 179 -0.71 10.32 10.11
C CYS A 179 -2.07 10.97 10.41
N GLU A 180 -2.37 12.10 9.80
CA GLU A 180 -3.66 12.78 9.93
C GLU A 180 -4.80 11.91 9.38
N HIS A 181 -4.67 11.41 8.15
CA HIS A 181 -5.64 10.50 7.54
C HIS A 181 -5.84 9.23 8.36
N ARG A 182 -4.77 8.70 8.96
CA ARG A 182 -4.88 7.56 9.88
C ARG A 182 -5.73 7.90 11.11
N ARG A 183 -5.50 9.02 11.78
CA ARG A 183 -6.31 9.46 12.93
C ARG A 183 -7.78 9.62 12.54
N LEU A 184 -8.04 10.30 11.43
CA LEU A 184 -9.39 10.50 10.91
C LEU A 184 -10.06 9.17 10.58
N ALA A 185 -9.32 8.19 10.05
CA ALA A 185 -9.85 6.86 9.78
C ALA A 185 -10.28 6.13 11.06
N PHE A 186 -9.48 6.20 12.14
CA PHE A 186 -9.86 5.62 13.43
C PHE A 186 -11.10 6.29 14.03
N ILE A 187 -11.14 7.62 14.00
CA ILE A 187 -12.30 8.41 14.47
C ILE A 187 -13.55 8.03 13.68
N GLY A 188 -13.49 8.08 12.34
CA GLY A 188 -14.62 7.74 11.47
C GLY A 188 -15.01 6.26 11.56
N ALA A 189 -14.07 5.37 11.87
CA ALA A 189 -14.35 3.96 12.10
C ALA A 189 -15.00 3.70 13.47
N GLY A 190 -14.90 4.62 14.44
CA GLY A 190 -15.31 4.38 15.82
C GLY A 190 -14.42 3.36 16.54
N ILE A 191 -13.15 3.25 16.12
CA ILE A 191 -12.17 2.29 16.64
C ILE A 191 -11.11 3.07 17.41
N LYS A 192 -10.74 2.59 18.60
CA LYS A 192 -9.65 3.19 19.38
C LYS A 192 -8.34 3.09 18.59
N ASP A 193 -7.69 4.23 18.36
CA ASP A 193 -6.40 4.29 17.67
C ASP A 193 -5.29 3.71 18.58
N PRO A 194 -4.64 2.59 18.21
CA PRO A 194 -3.54 2.01 19.00
C PRO A 194 -2.19 2.68 18.71
N THR A 195 -2.15 3.67 17.82
CA THR A 195 -0.90 4.23 17.29
C THR A 195 -0.15 5.03 18.36
N GLN A 196 1.13 4.71 18.53
CA GLN A 196 2.04 5.52 19.31
C GLN A 196 2.54 6.68 18.46
N TYR A 197 2.06 7.88 18.77
CA TYR A 197 2.56 9.11 18.18
C TYR A 197 3.76 9.65 18.97
N MET A 198 4.65 10.38 18.31
CA MET A 198 5.64 11.20 18.99
C MET A 198 4.93 12.21 19.90
N SER A 199 5.43 12.38 21.13
CA SER A 199 4.99 13.49 21.99
C SER A 199 5.30 14.81 21.29
N MET A 200 4.38 15.77 21.38
CA MET A 200 4.63 17.13 20.90
C MET A 200 5.74 17.78 21.70
#